data_AF-A0A9K3JI37-F1
#
_entry.id   AF-A0A9K3JI37-F1
#
_cell.length_a   1.000
_cell.length_b   1.000
_cell.length_c   1.000
_cell.angle_alpha   90.00
_cell.angle_beta   90.00
_cell.angle_gamma   90.00
#
_symmetry.space_group_name_H-M   'P 1'
#
loop_
_entity.id
_entity.type
_entity.pdbx_description
1 polymer ?
#
loop_
_entity_poly.entity_id
_entity_poly.type
_entity_poly.pdbx_seq_one_letter_code
_entity_poly.pdbx_strand_id
1 'polypeptide(L)'
;MEHITPKENIILNVLSAEVNFTTCESIRLSRRVDRTGQRTLAAVTKSDQYADDLLEKVTTNAVNISYVCVRNRIGNETYDEARIQEANLFKSHHSLSMIDKSRVGIPVLAQKLVQTHDVIISKCLPNIVNEIKEKLDEWMSRMSGSLKETLEKLLIHGEVVGLPDKHKSCDARLAKMVDEFKIELHAEDESFENFLVDEMRVLKESGGIRLSQFVPEYAFSYLLRQKVSKISDLPISFVNKVWSYVESVSFEVLKDHCESFPQLYSPMKKASQKALEKIKNKFLQRAMDMIEMEKNTNYTCDPNFLASWKELKSANYDKLSDAVVRRRSKWIAINGYGDVKVDHLFDVPANIREQAFDLKMKMVAYWAVVLRRMVDWSALNLRYWIQKFVTEMGISVFTDMMLPGCGIEKMMEGPRSVAEKRDIFR
;
A
#
# COMPACT_ATOMS: atom_id res chain seq x y z
N MET A 1 16.68 44.75 4.39
CA MET A 1 16.24 44.04 5.62
C MET A 1 15.87 42.59 5.32
N GLU A 2 15.16 42.32 4.23
CA GLU A 2 14.71 40.98 3.80
C GLU A 2 15.78 39.87 3.87
N HIS A 3 17.06 40.17 3.56
CA HIS A 3 18.14 39.18 3.63
C HIS A 3 18.90 39.10 4.95
N ILE A 4 18.75 40.06 5.87
CA ILE A 4 19.46 40.07 7.17
C ILE A 4 18.55 39.68 8.35
N THR A 5 17.23 39.71 8.15
CA THR A 5 16.24 39.23 9.13
C THR A 5 16.26 37.71 9.32
N PRO A 6 16.30 36.86 8.27
CA PRO A 6 16.26 35.39 8.39
C PRO A 6 17.44 34.88 9.22
N LYS A 7 17.21 34.06 10.24
CA LYS A 7 18.23 33.61 11.21
C LYS A 7 19.29 32.70 10.60
N GLU A 8 18.99 32.14 9.43
CA GLU A 8 19.78 31.22 8.64
C GLU A 8 20.92 31.93 7.88
N ASN A 9 20.84 33.25 7.73
CA ASN A 9 21.79 34.02 6.95
C ASN A 9 22.94 34.58 7.80
N ILE A 10 24.15 34.52 7.24
CA ILE A 10 25.35 35.20 7.75
C ILE A 10 25.31 36.67 7.30
N ILE A 11 25.63 37.57 8.23
CA ILE A 11 25.75 38.99 7.96
C ILE A 11 27.24 39.33 7.88
N LEU A 12 27.72 39.64 6.67
CA LEU A 12 29.09 40.10 6.45
C LEU A 12 29.09 41.63 6.32
N ASN A 13 29.56 42.32 7.36
CA ASN A 13 29.74 43.76 7.34
C ASN A 13 31.10 44.10 6.72
N VAL A 14 31.12 44.75 5.56
CA VAL A 14 32.35 45.28 4.98
C VAL A 14 32.57 46.70 5.48
N LEU A 15 33.69 46.93 6.16
CA LEU A 15 34.06 48.19 6.81
C LEU A 15 35.37 48.69 6.24
N SER A 16 35.57 50.00 6.21
CA SER A 16 36.88 50.58 5.92
C SER A 16 37.58 50.93 7.24
N ALA A 17 38.91 50.73 7.30
CA ALA A 17 39.73 51.04 8.48
C ALA A 17 39.66 52.53 8.91
N GLU A 18 39.36 53.45 7.97
CA GLU A 18 39.16 54.88 8.23
C GLU A 18 37.97 55.15 9.17
N VAL A 19 36.88 54.40 8.99
CA VAL A 19 35.60 54.66 9.65
C VAL A 19 35.62 54.20 11.11
N ASN A 20 34.88 54.89 12.00
CA ASN A 20 34.70 54.43 13.37
C ASN A 20 33.61 53.34 13.43
N PHE A 21 33.99 52.13 13.88
CA PHE A 21 33.13 50.94 13.92
C PHE A 21 31.84 51.15 14.74
N THR A 22 31.86 51.99 15.78
CA THR A 22 30.68 52.26 16.62
C THR A 22 29.60 53.07 15.91
N THR A 23 30.00 53.91 14.95
CA THR A 23 29.10 54.81 14.21
C THR A 23 28.59 54.22 12.90
N CYS A 24 29.17 53.10 12.44
CA CYS A 24 28.88 52.55 11.13
C CYS A 24 27.44 52.02 11.03
N GLU A 25 26.74 52.41 9.96
CA GLU A 25 25.35 52.03 9.73
C GLU A 25 25.18 50.51 9.55
N SER A 26 26.11 49.84 8.87
CA SER A 26 26.08 48.39 8.67
C SER A 26 26.11 47.62 9.99
N ILE A 27 26.97 48.02 10.93
CA ILE A 27 27.02 47.47 12.29
C ILE A 27 25.74 47.78 13.07
N ARG A 28 25.18 48.99 12.93
CA ARG A 28 23.91 49.35 13.59
C ARG A 28 22.74 48.51 13.07
N LEU A 29 22.69 48.27 11.77
CA LEU A 29 21.68 47.43 11.13
C LEU A 29 21.84 45.96 11.53
N SER A 30 23.06 45.42 11.51
CA SER A 30 23.30 44.04 11.93
C SER A 30 22.97 43.83 13.40
N ARG A 31 23.29 44.78 14.29
CA ARG A 31 22.93 44.71 15.72
C ARG A 31 21.43 44.71 16.00
N ARG A 32 20.60 45.28 15.12
CA ARG A 32 19.14 45.23 15.27
C ARG A 32 18.61 43.80 15.11
N VAL A 33 19.24 42.99 14.27
CA VAL A 33 18.82 41.61 13.92
C VAL A 33 19.68 40.52 14.56
N ASP A 34 20.87 40.87 15.07
CA ASP A 34 21.82 39.98 15.75
C ASP A 34 22.55 40.75 16.87
N ARG A 35 21.96 40.80 18.06
CA ARG A 35 22.54 41.49 19.24
C ARG A 35 23.75 40.75 19.82
N THR A 36 23.82 39.44 19.65
CA THR A 36 24.87 38.58 20.22
C THR A 36 26.07 38.44 19.30
N GLY A 37 25.95 38.82 18.02
CA GLY A 37 27.03 38.77 17.04
C GLY A 37 27.37 37.34 16.61
N GLN A 38 26.47 36.38 16.84
CA GLN A 38 26.74 34.96 16.59
C GLN A 38 26.77 34.59 15.09
N ARG A 39 26.14 35.40 14.25
CA ARG A 39 26.07 35.20 12.79
C ARG A 39 26.54 36.43 12.01
N THR A 40 27.18 37.37 12.71
CA THR A 40 27.67 38.61 12.13
C THR A 40 29.20 38.62 12.17
N LEU A 41 29.83 38.84 11.02
CA LEU A 41 31.27 38.99 10.86
C LEU A 41 31.56 40.33 10.20
N ALA A 42 32.61 41.02 10.67
CA ALA A 42 33.05 42.27 10.07
C ALA A 42 34.39 42.09 9.34
N ALA A 43 34.44 42.41 8.06
CA ALA A 43 35.67 42.47 7.27
C ALA A 43 36.14 43.93 7.20
N VAL A 44 37.26 44.23 7.85
CA VAL A 44 37.87 45.57 7.84
C VAL A 44 38.86 45.64 6.69
N THR A 45 38.57 46.49 5.72
CA THR A 45 39.33 46.69 4.48
C THR A 45 40.15 47.98 4.55
N LYS A 46 41.10 48.14 3.61
CA LYS A 46 42.04 49.28 3.54
C LYS A 46 42.95 49.41 4.77
N SER A 47 43.32 48.28 5.38
CA SER A 47 44.22 48.25 6.54
C SER A 47 45.63 48.77 6.23
N ASP A 48 46.01 48.83 4.95
CA ASP A 48 47.26 49.38 4.44
C ASP A 48 47.35 50.91 4.54
N GLN A 49 46.24 51.63 4.41
CA GLN A 49 46.22 53.11 4.40
C GLN A 49 46.07 53.71 5.81
N TYR A 50 45.45 52.99 6.73
CA TYR A 50 45.07 53.49 8.05
C TYR A 50 45.53 52.54 9.17
N ALA A 51 46.81 52.15 9.14
CA ALA A 51 47.37 51.09 9.98
C ALA A 51 47.46 51.45 11.48
N ASP A 52 47.78 52.70 11.81
CA ASP A 52 48.00 53.15 13.20
C ASP A 52 46.66 53.33 13.95
N ASP A 53 45.70 54.01 13.32
CA ASP A 53 44.34 54.20 13.85
C ASP A 53 43.58 52.86 14.01
N LEU A 54 43.92 51.86 13.20
CA LEU A 54 43.29 50.55 13.25
C LEU A 54 43.66 49.78 14.51
N LEU A 55 44.93 49.86 14.96
CA LEU A 55 45.39 49.15 16.15
C LEU A 55 44.65 49.62 17.41
N GLU A 56 44.45 50.93 17.55
CA GLU A 56 43.71 51.51 18.66
C GLU A 56 42.25 51.01 18.66
N LYS A 57 41.56 51.10 17.52
CA LYS A 57 40.16 50.65 17.37
C LYS A 57 39.98 49.14 17.62
N VAL A 58 40.94 48.33 17.22
CA VAL A 58 40.96 46.87 17.42
C VAL A 58 41.16 46.53 18.91
N THR A 59 42.03 47.25 19.60
CA THR A 59 42.36 47.00 21.02
C THR A 59 41.23 47.38 21.96
N THR A 60 40.50 48.47 21.67
CA THR A 60 39.34 48.91 22.49
C THR A 60 38.16 47.94 22.42
N ASN A 61 38.09 47.08 21.39
CA ASN A 61 37.06 46.04 21.19
C ASN A 61 35.62 46.50 21.51
N ALA A 62 35.27 47.74 21.15
CA ALA A 62 34.01 48.38 21.53
C ALA A 62 32.75 47.74 20.90
N VAL A 63 32.95 46.82 19.95
CA VAL A 63 31.87 46.14 19.21
C VAL A 63 31.97 44.64 19.51
N ASN A 64 30.90 44.07 20.10
CA ASN A 64 30.78 42.64 20.40
C ASN A 64 30.53 41.78 19.14
N ILE A 65 31.25 42.06 18.06
CA ILE A 65 31.15 41.38 16.76
C ILE A 65 32.56 40.95 16.37
N SER A 66 32.70 39.73 15.89
CA SER A 66 33.99 39.25 15.38
C SER A 66 34.40 40.04 14.14
N TYR A 67 35.64 40.51 14.10
CA TYR A 67 36.19 41.22 12.94
C TYR A 67 37.48 40.58 12.45
N VAL A 68 37.77 40.75 11.16
CA VAL A 68 39.01 40.33 10.51
C VAL A 68 39.51 41.48 9.63
N CYS A 69 40.77 41.84 9.80
CA CYS A 69 41.41 42.88 9.00
C CYS A 69 42.01 42.26 7.74
N VAL A 70 41.77 42.87 6.59
CA VAL A 70 42.22 42.37 5.29
C VAL A 70 42.81 43.50 4.45
N ARG A 71 43.82 43.17 3.64
CA ARG A 71 44.31 44.02 2.56
C ARG A 71 43.71 43.52 1.26
N ASN A 72 43.01 44.40 0.56
CA ASN A 72 42.49 44.08 -0.76
C ASN A 72 43.54 44.37 -1.85
N ARG A 73 43.24 44.00 -3.09
CA ARG A 73 44.08 44.31 -4.26
C ARG A 73 44.29 45.82 -4.41
N ILE A 74 45.54 46.25 -4.60
CA ILE A 74 45.89 47.66 -4.84
C ILE A 74 46.53 47.79 -6.23
N GLY A 75 46.08 48.75 -7.03
CA GLY A 75 46.60 48.94 -8.39
C GLY A 75 46.33 47.74 -9.29
N ASN A 76 47.37 47.24 -9.98
CA ASN A 76 47.24 46.19 -11.01
C ASN A 76 47.80 44.81 -10.59
N GLU A 77 48.12 44.60 -9.31
CA GLU A 77 48.66 43.34 -8.74
C GLU A 77 47.79 42.11 -9.08
N THR A 78 48.33 40.90 -9.16
CA THR A 78 47.51 39.68 -9.25
C THR A 78 46.92 39.26 -7.89
N TYR A 79 45.96 38.32 -7.86
CA TYR A 79 45.37 37.84 -6.60
C TYR A 79 46.40 37.17 -5.67
N ASP A 80 47.35 36.42 -6.24
CA ASP A 80 48.39 35.74 -5.46
C ASP A 80 49.46 36.72 -4.99
N GLU A 81 49.81 37.72 -5.81
CA GLU A 81 50.65 38.86 -5.39
C GLU A 81 50.01 39.63 -4.22
N ALA A 82 48.71 39.94 -4.31
CA ALA A 82 47.99 40.64 -3.25
C ALA A 82 47.98 39.85 -1.92
N ARG A 83 47.86 38.51 -1.97
CA ARG A 83 47.95 37.64 -0.79
C ARG A 83 49.34 37.65 -0.15
N ILE A 84 50.40 37.60 -0.97
CA ILE A 84 51.77 37.68 -0.46
C ILE A 84 52.02 39.05 0.18
N GLN A 85 51.55 40.13 -0.47
CA GLN A 85 51.67 41.49 0.05
C GLN A 85 50.85 41.70 1.33
N GLU A 86 49.66 41.10 1.43
CA GLU A 86 48.86 41.07 2.66
C GLU A 86 49.62 40.39 3.81
N ALA A 87 50.16 39.20 3.56
CA ALA A 87 50.92 38.46 4.56
C ALA A 87 52.19 39.22 4.99
N ASN A 88 52.83 39.94 4.08
CA ASN A 88 53.99 40.78 4.39
C ASN A 88 53.57 41.98 5.25
N LEU A 89 52.49 42.68 4.88
CA LEU A 89 51.98 43.85 5.61
C LEU A 89 51.71 43.51 7.09
N PHE A 90 50.98 42.43 7.36
CA PHE A 90 50.66 42.02 8.72
C PHE A 90 51.84 41.40 9.49
N LYS A 91 52.96 41.09 8.82
CA LYS A 91 54.20 40.59 9.47
C LYS A 91 55.20 41.70 9.77
N SER A 92 55.38 42.65 8.84
CA SER A 92 56.48 43.64 8.90
C SER A 92 56.07 44.99 9.45
N HIS A 93 54.78 45.35 9.42
CA HIS A 93 54.33 46.68 9.85
C HIS A 93 54.31 46.79 11.38
N HIS A 94 54.85 47.90 11.92
CA HIS A 94 54.99 48.15 13.36
C HIS A 94 53.67 47.97 14.13
N SER A 95 52.59 48.62 13.67
CA SER A 95 51.29 48.61 14.35
C SER A 95 50.43 47.38 14.04
N LEU A 96 50.45 46.87 12.81
CA LEU A 96 49.60 45.73 12.40
C LEU A 96 50.15 44.37 12.84
N SER A 97 51.47 44.25 13.04
CA SER A 97 52.10 43.03 13.57
C SER A 97 51.75 42.73 15.02
N MET A 98 51.27 43.74 15.76
CA MET A 98 50.77 43.59 17.14
C MET A 98 49.35 43.02 17.19
N ILE A 99 48.61 43.01 16.07
CA ILE A 99 47.26 42.41 16.00
C ILE A 99 47.40 40.89 16.00
N ASP A 100 46.55 40.22 16.76
CA ASP A 100 46.52 38.75 16.81
C ASP A 100 46.38 38.15 15.40
N LYS A 101 47.27 37.18 15.09
CA LYS A 101 47.28 36.41 13.84
C LYS A 101 45.94 35.73 13.57
N SER A 102 45.14 35.45 14.61
CA SER A 102 43.78 34.91 14.48
C SER A 102 42.74 35.90 13.95
N ARG A 103 43.12 37.17 13.70
CA ARG A 103 42.21 38.26 13.28
C ARG A 103 42.68 39.01 12.03
N VAL A 104 43.70 38.52 11.33
CA VAL A 104 44.28 39.20 10.17
C VAL A 104 44.42 38.26 8.98
N GLY A 105 44.15 38.79 7.79
CA GLY A 105 44.34 38.12 6.52
C GLY A 105 43.09 37.45 5.94
N ILE A 106 43.04 37.41 4.60
CA ILE A 106 41.99 36.73 3.83
C ILE A 106 41.85 35.24 4.19
N PRO A 107 42.94 34.46 4.41
CA PRO A 107 42.80 33.05 4.80
C PRO A 107 42.04 32.86 6.11
N VAL A 108 42.28 33.72 7.09
CA VAL A 108 41.62 33.68 8.40
C VAL A 108 40.17 34.14 8.28
N LEU A 109 39.89 35.13 7.42
CA LEU A 109 38.52 35.54 7.10
C LEU A 109 37.72 34.37 6.51
N ALA A 110 38.29 33.68 5.54
CA ALA A 110 37.67 32.52 4.91
C ALA A 110 37.42 31.39 5.93
N GLN A 111 38.40 31.09 6.78
CA GLN A 111 38.25 30.08 7.83
C GLN A 111 37.14 30.42 8.83
N LYS A 112 37.06 31.67 9.31
CA LYS A 112 36.01 32.10 10.23
C LYS A 112 34.62 32.12 9.61
N LEU A 113 34.53 32.48 8.32
CA LEU A 113 33.28 32.39 7.56
C LEU A 113 32.80 30.94 7.50
N VAL A 114 33.68 29.99 7.15
CA VAL A 114 33.35 28.56 7.09
C VAL A 114 32.91 28.06 8.47
N GLN A 115 33.66 28.35 9.53
CA GLN A 115 33.31 27.94 10.89
C GLN A 115 31.94 28.49 11.34
N THR A 116 31.67 29.75 11.03
CA THR A 116 30.39 30.39 11.38
C THR A 116 29.25 29.78 10.57
N HIS A 117 29.48 29.48 9.29
CA HIS A 117 28.53 28.81 8.43
C HIS A 117 28.23 27.39 8.93
N ASP A 118 29.25 26.62 9.32
CA ASP A 118 29.08 25.27 9.85
C ASP A 118 28.22 25.26 11.11
N VAL A 119 28.42 26.23 12.01
CA VAL A 119 27.60 26.36 13.23
C VAL A 119 26.14 26.68 12.91
N ILE A 120 25.90 27.56 11.93
CA ILE A 120 24.55 27.93 11.51
C ILE A 120 23.88 26.74 10.80
N ILE A 121 24.55 26.08 9.86
CA ILE A 121 24.04 24.87 9.19
C ILE A 121 23.71 23.80 10.23
N SER A 122 24.59 23.54 11.19
CA SER A 122 24.38 22.52 12.21
C SER A 122 23.17 22.82 13.11
N LYS A 123 22.82 24.09 13.30
CA LYS A 123 21.63 24.51 14.07
C LYS A 123 20.36 24.54 13.24
N CYS A 124 20.44 24.97 11.97
CA CYS A 124 19.29 25.15 11.10
C CYS A 124 18.86 23.85 10.42
N LEU A 125 19.80 22.98 10.05
CA LEU A 125 19.53 21.75 9.33
C LEU A 125 18.57 20.81 10.07
N PRO A 126 18.71 20.57 11.40
CA PRO A 126 17.74 19.75 12.13
C PRO A 126 16.31 20.32 12.07
N ASN A 127 16.16 21.65 12.17
CA ASN A 127 14.85 22.29 12.11
C ASN A 127 14.23 22.17 10.72
N ILE A 128 15.02 22.38 9.66
CA ILE A 128 14.56 22.21 8.27
C ILE A 128 14.14 20.77 8.02
N VAL A 129 14.92 19.79 8.51
CA VAL A 129 14.59 18.37 8.40
C VAL A 129 13.28 18.07 9.13
N ASN A 130 13.08 18.59 10.34
CA ASN A 130 11.85 18.39 11.10
C ASN A 130 10.64 19.04 10.39
N GLU A 131 10.77 20.26 9.87
CA GLU A 131 9.68 20.93 9.15
C GLU A 131 9.31 20.18 7.86
N ILE A 132 10.30 19.65 7.14
CA ILE A 132 10.05 18.79 5.97
C ILE A 132 9.34 17.50 6.39
N LYS A 133 9.76 16.87 7.49
CA LYS A 133 9.12 15.65 8.02
C LYS A 133 7.67 15.92 8.39
N GLU A 134 7.38 16.98 9.15
CA GLU A 134 6.01 17.36 9.54
C GLU A 134 5.11 17.60 8.32
N LYS A 135 5.57 18.38 7.33
CA LYS A 135 4.80 18.64 6.10
C LYS A 135 4.54 17.37 5.30
N LEU A 136 5.51 16.46 5.28
CA LEU A 136 5.39 15.20 4.57
C LEU A 136 4.43 14.25 5.31
N ASP A 137 4.43 14.28 6.64
CA ASP A 137 3.50 13.51 7.47
C ASP A 137 2.05 13.97 7.28
N GLU A 138 1.83 15.29 7.27
CA GLU A 138 0.52 15.87 6.95
C GLU A 138 0.04 15.46 5.56
N TRP A 139 0.93 15.56 4.57
CA TRP A 139 0.59 15.20 3.19
C TRP A 139 0.28 13.69 3.06
N MET A 140 1.05 12.82 3.70
CA MET A 140 0.78 11.37 3.72
C MET A 140 -0.53 11.01 4.40
N SER A 141 -0.85 11.67 5.52
CA SER A 141 -2.12 11.47 6.23
C SER A 141 -3.30 11.85 5.34
N ARG A 142 -3.24 13.02 4.68
CA ARG A 142 -4.26 13.47 3.74
C ARG A 142 -4.41 12.53 2.53
N MET A 143 -3.29 12.10 1.95
CA MET A 143 -3.29 11.18 0.82
C MET A 143 -3.84 9.81 1.19
N SER A 144 -3.48 9.25 2.34
CA SER A 144 -4.01 7.97 2.82
C SER A 144 -5.53 8.04 3.03
N GLY A 145 -6.01 9.15 3.62
CA GLY A 145 -7.44 9.42 3.74
C GLY A 145 -8.17 9.50 2.38
N SER A 146 -7.60 10.25 1.43
CA SER A 146 -8.14 10.38 0.06
C SER A 146 -8.16 9.06 -0.71
N LEU A 147 -7.08 8.28 -0.60
CA LEU A 147 -6.96 6.96 -1.23
C LEU A 147 -8.04 6.02 -0.70
N LYS A 148 -8.21 5.99 0.62
CA LYS A 148 -9.26 5.21 1.27
C LYS A 148 -10.63 5.63 0.76
N GLU A 149 -10.96 6.93 0.81
CA GLU A 149 -12.26 7.46 0.37
C GLU A 149 -12.56 7.13 -1.10
N THR A 150 -11.56 7.27 -1.98
CA THR A 150 -11.71 6.96 -3.40
C THR A 150 -11.98 5.47 -3.62
N LEU A 151 -11.27 4.59 -2.91
CA LEU A 151 -11.51 3.15 -2.99
C LEU A 151 -12.86 2.75 -2.40
N GLU A 152 -13.32 3.40 -1.32
CA GLU A 152 -14.66 3.18 -0.79
C GLU A 152 -15.73 3.58 -1.82
N LYS A 153 -15.59 4.75 -2.44
CA LYS A 153 -16.53 5.20 -3.50
C LYS A 153 -16.58 4.23 -4.68
N LEU A 154 -15.42 3.77 -5.15
CA LEU A 154 -15.32 2.87 -6.30
C LEU A 154 -15.77 1.43 -6.00
N LEU A 155 -15.19 0.79 -4.98
CA LEU A 155 -15.36 -0.65 -4.71
C LEU A 155 -16.56 -0.98 -3.83
N ILE A 156 -17.11 0.00 -3.09
CA ILE A 156 -18.22 -0.22 -2.16
C ILE A 156 -19.48 0.50 -2.62
N HIS A 157 -19.39 1.80 -2.92
CA HIS A 157 -20.56 2.60 -3.29
C HIS A 157 -20.88 2.55 -4.80
N GLY A 158 -19.98 2.00 -5.62
CA GLY A 158 -20.18 1.85 -7.05
C GLY A 158 -20.19 3.16 -7.82
N GLU A 159 -19.69 4.24 -7.22
CA GLU A 159 -19.57 5.55 -7.85
C GLU A 159 -18.54 5.50 -8.99
N VAL A 160 -18.87 6.12 -10.13
CA VAL A 160 -17.93 6.26 -11.24
C VAL A 160 -17.05 7.47 -10.96
N VAL A 161 -15.92 7.24 -10.30
CA VAL A 161 -14.82 8.22 -10.22
C VAL A 161 -14.03 8.13 -11.52
N GLY A 162 -13.59 9.28 -12.06
CA GLY A 162 -13.05 9.50 -13.42
C GLY A 162 -11.81 8.72 -13.87
N LEU A 163 -11.70 7.45 -13.50
CA LEU A 163 -10.78 6.47 -14.06
C LEU A 163 -11.10 6.23 -15.55
N PRO A 164 -10.09 5.88 -16.37
CA PRO A 164 -10.30 5.60 -17.80
C PRO A 164 -11.35 4.50 -18.03
N ASP A 165 -12.05 4.60 -19.17
CA ASP A 165 -13.25 3.85 -19.62
C ASP A 165 -13.28 2.31 -19.41
N LYS A 166 -12.16 1.69 -19.00
CA LYS A 166 -12.03 0.26 -18.72
C LYS A 166 -12.72 -0.20 -17.44
N HIS A 167 -13.03 0.70 -16.50
CA HIS A 167 -13.63 0.38 -15.21
C HIS A 167 -15.01 1.02 -15.01
N LYS A 168 -15.93 0.84 -15.97
CA LYS A 168 -17.35 1.16 -15.76
C LYS A 168 -17.84 0.46 -14.49
N SER A 169 -18.36 1.23 -13.53
CA SER A 169 -18.82 0.85 -12.18
C SER A 169 -18.19 -0.43 -11.63
N CYS A 170 -17.17 -0.30 -10.80
CA CYS A 170 -16.45 -1.45 -10.23
C CYS A 170 -17.40 -2.41 -9.50
N ASP A 171 -18.43 -1.87 -8.84
CA ASP A 171 -19.46 -2.65 -8.15
C ASP A 171 -20.26 -3.53 -9.12
N ALA A 172 -20.66 -2.99 -10.28
CA ALA A 172 -21.34 -3.76 -11.32
C ALA A 172 -20.44 -4.89 -11.88
N ARG A 173 -19.12 -4.64 -12.03
CA ARG A 173 -18.19 -5.69 -12.46
C ARG A 173 -18.06 -6.80 -11.41
N LEU A 174 -18.01 -6.45 -10.12
CA LEU A 174 -17.97 -7.41 -9.02
C LEU A 174 -19.26 -8.26 -8.98
N ALA A 175 -20.44 -7.63 -9.14
CA ALA A 175 -21.71 -8.34 -9.23
C ALA A 175 -21.71 -9.34 -10.41
N LYS A 176 -21.22 -8.90 -11.58
CA LYS A 176 -21.08 -9.78 -12.75
C LYS A 176 -20.16 -10.98 -12.48
N MET A 177 -19.09 -10.82 -11.72
CA MET A 177 -18.21 -11.95 -11.34
C MET A 177 -18.93 -12.97 -10.44
N VAL A 178 -19.84 -12.51 -9.57
CA VAL A 178 -20.69 -13.40 -8.77
C VAL A 178 -21.69 -14.15 -9.65
N ASP A 179 -22.29 -13.47 -10.62
CA ASP A 179 -23.18 -14.11 -11.60
C ASP A 179 -22.44 -15.15 -12.48
N GLU A 180 -21.24 -14.80 -12.94
CA GLU A 180 -20.34 -15.72 -13.67
C GLU A 180 -20.02 -16.96 -12.81
N PHE A 181 -19.69 -16.76 -11.52
CA PHE A 181 -19.44 -17.86 -10.58
C PHE A 181 -20.66 -18.77 -10.36
N LYS A 182 -21.86 -18.18 -10.26
CA LYS A 182 -23.11 -18.94 -10.19
C LYS A 182 -23.29 -19.83 -11.42
N ILE A 183 -23.02 -19.31 -12.61
CA ILE A 183 -23.12 -20.08 -13.86
C ILE A 183 -22.08 -21.21 -13.87
N GLU A 184 -20.83 -20.93 -13.50
CA GLU A 184 -19.75 -21.94 -13.41
C GLU A 184 -20.14 -23.09 -12.48
N LEU A 185 -20.71 -22.80 -11.31
CA LEU A 185 -21.18 -23.80 -10.34
C LEU A 185 -22.31 -24.70 -10.89
N HIS A 186 -23.21 -24.15 -11.71
CA HIS A 186 -24.32 -24.91 -12.29
C HIS A 186 -23.91 -25.72 -13.54
N ALA A 187 -22.82 -25.34 -14.20
CA ALA A 187 -22.32 -26.03 -15.40
C ALA A 187 -21.64 -27.37 -15.09
N GLU A 188 -21.20 -27.57 -13.85
CA GLU A 188 -20.49 -28.79 -13.41
C GLU A 188 -21.43 -29.95 -13.00
N ASP A 189 -22.75 -29.81 -13.19
CA ASP A 189 -23.70 -30.90 -12.93
C ASP A 189 -23.71 -31.92 -14.09
N GLU A 190 -23.57 -33.19 -13.72
CA GLU A 190 -22.96 -34.26 -14.51
C GLU A 190 -23.72 -34.70 -15.78
N SER A 191 -22.95 -35.15 -16.78
CA SER A 191 -23.44 -36.08 -17.80
C SER A 191 -23.58 -37.48 -17.20
N PHE A 192 -24.81 -38.01 -17.14
CA PHE A 192 -25.04 -39.37 -16.64
C PHE A 192 -25.02 -40.36 -17.79
N GLU A 193 -23.98 -41.18 -17.87
CA GLU A 193 -23.94 -42.30 -18.83
C GLU A 193 -24.98 -43.39 -18.46
N ASN A 194 -25.21 -43.62 -17.17
CA ASN A 194 -26.24 -44.53 -16.63
C ASN A 194 -26.87 -43.97 -15.34
N PHE A 195 -28.21 -43.94 -15.25
CA PHE A 195 -28.96 -43.34 -14.12
C PHE A 195 -28.89 -44.20 -12.84
N LEU A 196 -28.82 -43.58 -11.65
CA LEU A 196 -28.83 -44.24 -10.31
C LEU A 196 -27.65 -45.18 -9.98
N VAL A 197 -26.63 -45.30 -10.83
CA VAL A 197 -25.54 -46.26 -10.62
C VAL A 197 -24.74 -45.97 -9.34
N ASP A 198 -24.38 -44.70 -9.11
CA ASP A 198 -23.60 -44.32 -7.94
C ASP A 198 -24.42 -44.45 -6.65
N GLU A 199 -25.69 -44.06 -6.69
CA GLU A 199 -26.62 -44.22 -5.57
C GLU A 199 -26.79 -45.70 -5.19
N MET A 200 -26.98 -46.58 -6.18
CA MET A 200 -27.09 -48.02 -5.95
C MET A 200 -25.79 -48.64 -5.40
N ARG A 201 -24.63 -48.19 -5.91
CA ARG A 201 -23.32 -48.65 -5.44
C ARG A 201 -23.15 -48.38 -3.95
N VAL A 202 -23.38 -47.13 -3.54
CA VAL A 202 -23.24 -46.69 -2.14
C VAL A 202 -24.26 -47.38 -1.24
N LEU A 203 -25.50 -47.60 -1.72
CA LEU A 203 -26.52 -48.36 -0.97
C LEU A 203 -26.13 -49.81 -0.73
N LYS A 204 -25.47 -50.46 -1.71
CA LYS A 204 -24.96 -51.83 -1.58
C LYS A 204 -23.79 -51.91 -0.61
N GLU A 205 -22.83 -51.00 -0.72
CA GLU A 205 -21.63 -50.96 0.14
C GLU A 205 -21.96 -50.59 1.58
N SER A 206 -22.94 -49.71 1.78
CA SER A 206 -23.42 -49.37 3.12
C SER A 206 -24.36 -50.43 3.71
N GLY A 207 -24.79 -51.41 2.92
CA GLY A 207 -25.88 -52.38 3.13
C GLY A 207 -25.73 -53.41 4.25
N GLY A 208 -25.14 -53.05 5.40
CA GLY A 208 -24.98 -53.95 6.56
C GLY A 208 -26.29 -54.60 7.05
N ILE A 209 -26.25 -55.28 8.21
CA ILE A 209 -27.45 -55.97 8.75
C ILE A 209 -28.50 -54.93 9.19
N ARG A 210 -29.34 -54.48 8.26
CA ARG A 210 -30.37 -53.45 8.48
C ARG A 210 -31.67 -53.78 7.77
N LEU A 211 -32.74 -53.14 8.23
CA LEU A 211 -34.04 -53.21 7.58
C LEU A 211 -33.98 -52.57 6.19
N SER A 212 -34.53 -53.29 5.21
CA SER A 212 -34.50 -52.95 3.78
C SER A 212 -35.11 -51.60 3.42
N GLN A 213 -35.88 -50.94 4.29
CA GLN A 213 -36.62 -49.72 3.95
C GLN A 213 -35.91 -48.42 4.33
N PHE A 214 -34.81 -48.48 5.09
CA PHE A 214 -34.11 -47.28 5.57
C PHE A 214 -32.90 -46.95 4.70
N VAL A 215 -32.96 -45.77 4.07
CA VAL A 215 -31.81 -45.18 3.39
C VAL A 215 -30.81 -44.70 4.45
N PRO A 216 -29.53 -45.10 4.39
CA PRO A 216 -28.55 -44.72 5.39
C PRO A 216 -28.16 -43.28 5.24
N GLU A 217 -28.07 -42.56 6.35
CA GLU A 217 -27.55 -41.20 6.38
C GLU A 217 -26.14 -41.12 5.77
N TYR A 218 -25.30 -42.11 6.06
CA TYR A 218 -23.96 -42.23 5.48
C TYR A 218 -23.96 -42.19 3.95
N ALA A 219 -24.92 -42.84 3.29
CA ALA A 219 -24.97 -42.91 1.83
C ALA A 219 -25.17 -41.53 1.21
N PHE A 220 -26.05 -40.72 1.82
CA PHE A 220 -26.26 -39.33 1.42
C PHE A 220 -25.00 -38.49 1.65
N SER A 221 -24.43 -38.54 2.86
CA SER A 221 -23.25 -37.75 3.21
C SER A 221 -22.03 -38.08 2.35
N TYR A 222 -21.86 -39.35 1.98
CA TYR A 222 -20.79 -39.79 1.09
C TYR A 222 -20.92 -39.19 -0.32
N LEU A 223 -22.11 -39.29 -0.93
CA LEU A 223 -22.37 -38.72 -2.26
C LEU A 223 -22.25 -37.20 -2.26
N LEU A 224 -22.78 -36.53 -1.22
CA LEU A 224 -22.64 -35.08 -1.05
C LEU A 224 -21.17 -34.68 -1.04
N ARG A 225 -20.35 -35.36 -0.23
CA ARG A 225 -18.91 -35.09 -0.13
C ARG A 225 -18.21 -35.25 -1.49
N GLN A 226 -18.57 -36.26 -2.27
CA GLN A 226 -18.01 -36.42 -3.62
C GLN A 226 -18.41 -35.26 -4.53
N LYS A 227 -19.69 -34.85 -4.56
CA LYS A 227 -20.13 -33.72 -5.39
C LYS A 227 -19.46 -32.41 -4.98
N VAL A 228 -19.38 -32.11 -3.68
CA VAL A 228 -18.67 -30.91 -3.18
C VAL A 228 -17.18 -30.95 -3.51
N SER A 229 -16.55 -32.13 -3.52
CA SER A 229 -15.14 -32.28 -3.88
C SER A 229 -14.86 -32.05 -5.36
N LYS A 230 -15.83 -32.25 -6.25
CA LYS A 230 -15.66 -31.95 -7.68
C LYS A 230 -15.58 -30.44 -7.91
N ILE A 231 -16.42 -29.68 -7.23
CA ILE A 231 -16.53 -28.23 -7.39
C ILE A 231 -15.57 -27.42 -6.49
N SER A 232 -14.71 -28.07 -5.71
CA SER A 232 -13.95 -27.40 -4.63
C SER A 232 -12.96 -26.34 -5.14
N ASP A 233 -12.52 -26.46 -6.38
CA ASP A 233 -11.60 -25.50 -6.98
C ASP A 233 -12.33 -24.22 -7.44
N LEU A 234 -13.64 -24.27 -7.68
CA LEU A 234 -14.41 -23.13 -8.19
C LEU A 234 -14.45 -21.95 -7.20
N PRO A 235 -14.80 -22.12 -5.89
CA PRO A 235 -14.74 -21.02 -4.93
C PRO A 235 -13.35 -20.41 -4.80
N ILE A 236 -12.30 -21.23 -4.86
CA ILE A 236 -10.90 -20.79 -4.78
C ILE A 236 -10.53 -19.95 -6.01
N SER A 237 -10.91 -20.43 -7.21
CA SER A 237 -10.73 -19.73 -8.48
C SER A 237 -11.47 -18.40 -8.49
N PHE A 238 -12.71 -18.36 -8.00
CA PHE A 238 -13.50 -17.14 -7.84
C PHE A 238 -12.79 -16.10 -6.98
N VAL A 239 -12.32 -16.49 -5.77
CA VAL A 239 -11.56 -15.58 -4.89
C VAL A 239 -10.35 -15.00 -5.61
N ASN A 240 -9.59 -15.82 -6.33
CA ASN A 240 -8.43 -15.36 -7.08
C ASN A 240 -8.79 -14.36 -8.19
N LYS A 241 -9.81 -14.67 -9.02
CA LYS A 241 -10.29 -13.80 -10.11
C LYS A 241 -10.70 -12.42 -9.58
N VAL A 242 -11.46 -12.39 -8.50
CA VAL A 242 -11.94 -11.15 -7.90
C VAL A 242 -10.79 -10.35 -7.29
N TRP A 243 -9.86 -11.01 -6.59
CA TRP A 243 -8.75 -10.30 -5.96
C TRP A 243 -7.77 -9.70 -6.97
N SER A 244 -7.55 -10.36 -8.11
CA SER A 244 -6.78 -9.78 -9.22
C SER A 244 -7.44 -8.54 -9.82
N TYR A 245 -8.77 -8.49 -9.85
CA TYR A 245 -9.49 -7.29 -10.28
C TYR A 245 -9.35 -6.15 -9.26
N VAL A 246 -9.55 -6.43 -7.97
CA VAL A 246 -9.38 -5.46 -6.89
C VAL A 246 -7.96 -4.91 -6.86
N GLU A 247 -6.95 -5.75 -7.08
CA GLU A 247 -5.53 -5.34 -7.22
C GLU A 247 -5.34 -4.33 -8.36
N SER A 248 -5.85 -4.64 -9.55
CA SER A 248 -5.74 -3.78 -10.72
C SER A 248 -6.36 -2.41 -10.45
N VAL A 249 -7.58 -2.37 -9.92
CA VAL A 249 -8.27 -1.12 -9.58
C VAL A 249 -7.47 -0.33 -8.55
N SER A 250 -6.98 -1.01 -7.51
CA SER A 250 -6.22 -0.39 -6.44
C SER A 250 -4.93 0.29 -6.94
N PHE A 251 -4.22 -0.34 -7.87
CA PHE A 251 -2.99 0.23 -8.42
C PHE A 251 -3.22 1.37 -9.39
N GLU A 252 -4.33 1.38 -10.12
CA GLU A 252 -4.72 2.54 -10.94
C GLU A 252 -5.07 3.74 -10.05
N VAL A 253 -5.88 3.54 -9.01
CA VAL A 253 -6.22 4.61 -8.05
C VAL A 253 -4.95 5.12 -7.34
N LEU A 254 -4.06 4.21 -6.94
CA LEU A 254 -2.81 4.59 -6.31
C LEU A 254 -1.92 5.40 -7.26
N LYS A 255 -1.84 5.01 -8.54
CA LYS A 255 -1.05 5.72 -9.55
C LYS A 255 -1.55 7.15 -9.74
N ASP A 256 -2.87 7.33 -9.84
CA ASP A 256 -3.53 8.63 -9.92
C ASP A 256 -3.22 9.52 -8.70
N HIS A 257 -3.32 8.96 -7.48
CA HIS A 257 -2.98 9.68 -6.25
C HIS A 257 -1.48 10.02 -6.13
N CYS A 258 -0.61 9.26 -6.81
CA CYS A 258 0.84 9.49 -6.81
C CYS A 258 1.33 10.38 -7.96
N GLU A 259 0.47 10.93 -8.82
CA GLU A 259 0.92 11.74 -9.97
C GLU A 259 1.77 12.95 -9.56
N SER A 260 1.43 13.59 -8.44
CA SER A 260 2.20 14.72 -7.90
C SER A 260 3.57 14.30 -7.34
N PHE A 261 3.74 13.03 -6.95
CA PHE A 261 4.97 12.51 -6.35
C PHE A 261 5.28 11.07 -6.83
N PRO A 262 5.74 10.88 -8.09
CA PRO A 262 5.94 9.54 -8.69
C PRO A 262 6.92 8.65 -7.93
N GLN A 263 7.90 9.27 -7.26
CA GLN A 263 8.87 8.64 -6.36
C GLN A 263 8.23 7.81 -5.22
N LEU A 264 7.02 8.15 -4.79
CA LEU A 264 6.31 7.44 -3.73
C LEU A 264 5.54 6.22 -4.24
N TYR A 265 5.22 6.16 -5.54
CA TYR A 265 4.41 5.08 -6.11
C TYR A 265 5.01 3.70 -5.83
N SER A 266 6.31 3.52 -6.03
CA SER A 266 6.99 2.22 -5.82
C SER A 266 6.88 1.72 -4.38
N PRO A 267 7.26 2.51 -3.35
CA PRO A 267 7.07 2.09 -1.96
C PRO A 267 5.59 1.95 -1.55
N MET A 268 4.68 2.82 -2.03
CA MET A 268 3.24 2.68 -1.72
C MET A 268 2.68 1.40 -2.33
N LYS A 269 3.04 1.09 -3.58
CA LYS A 269 2.61 -0.12 -4.27
C LYS A 269 3.03 -1.37 -3.52
N LYS A 270 4.26 -1.41 -3.00
CA LYS A 270 4.76 -2.52 -2.18
C LYS A 270 3.95 -2.69 -0.89
N ALA A 271 3.64 -1.59 -0.20
CA ALA A 271 2.79 -1.62 0.99
C ALA A 271 1.38 -2.10 0.66
N SER A 272 0.80 -1.61 -0.44
CA SER A 272 -0.51 -2.06 -0.94
C SER A 272 -0.52 -3.55 -1.31
N GLN A 273 0.53 -4.07 -1.96
CA GLN A 273 0.66 -5.49 -2.30
C GLN A 273 0.68 -6.38 -1.05
N LYS A 274 1.44 -5.99 -0.03
CA LYS A 274 1.50 -6.71 1.25
C LYS A 274 0.14 -6.73 1.96
N ALA A 275 -0.57 -5.60 1.99
CA ALA A 275 -1.91 -5.51 2.54
C ALA A 275 -2.91 -6.39 1.76
N LEU A 276 -2.83 -6.33 0.42
CA LEU A 276 -3.66 -7.12 -0.48
C LEU A 276 -3.47 -8.62 -0.26
N GLU A 277 -2.22 -9.10 -0.22
CA GLU A 277 -1.89 -10.52 -0.03
C GLU A 277 -2.35 -11.03 1.35
N LYS A 278 -2.15 -10.22 2.40
CA LYS A 278 -2.61 -10.52 3.76
C LYS A 278 -4.12 -10.75 3.81
N ILE A 279 -4.91 -9.91 3.14
CA ILE A 279 -6.37 -10.05 3.13
C ILE A 279 -6.79 -11.21 2.20
N LYS A 280 -6.15 -11.36 1.03
CA LYS A 280 -6.40 -12.46 0.09
C LYS A 280 -6.31 -13.82 0.78
N ASN A 281 -5.22 -14.04 1.52
CA ASN A 281 -4.95 -15.31 2.18
C ASN A 281 -6.00 -15.65 3.24
N LYS A 282 -6.50 -14.62 3.95
CA LYS A 282 -7.62 -14.81 4.90
C LYS A 282 -8.92 -15.19 4.19
N PHE A 283 -9.21 -14.57 3.03
CA PHE A 283 -10.40 -14.92 2.26
C PHE A 283 -10.30 -16.33 1.68
N LEU A 284 -9.15 -16.72 1.13
CA LEU A 284 -8.89 -18.07 0.66
C LEU A 284 -9.09 -19.12 1.76
N GLN A 285 -8.54 -18.87 2.95
CA GLN A 285 -8.74 -19.77 4.10
C GLN A 285 -10.22 -19.93 4.43
N ARG A 286 -10.99 -18.84 4.45
CA ARG A 286 -12.45 -18.90 4.68
C ARG A 286 -13.18 -19.70 3.61
N ALA A 287 -12.75 -19.61 2.34
CA ALA A 287 -13.34 -20.38 1.26
C ALA A 287 -13.10 -21.88 1.44
N MET A 288 -11.88 -22.26 1.86
CA MET A 288 -11.54 -23.64 2.21
C MET A 288 -12.37 -24.14 3.39
N ASP A 289 -12.50 -23.34 4.46
CA ASP A 289 -13.34 -23.69 5.62
C ASP A 289 -14.80 -23.93 5.18
N MET A 290 -15.35 -23.09 4.28
CA MET A 290 -16.71 -23.24 3.75
C MET A 290 -16.90 -24.55 2.98
N ILE A 291 -15.95 -24.90 2.11
CA ILE A 291 -15.98 -26.17 1.38
C ILE A 291 -16.00 -27.35 2.36
N GLU A 292 -15.17 -27.29 3.40
CA GLU A 292 -15.05 -28.37 4.36
C GLU A 292 -16.30 -28.48 5.27
N MET A 293 -16.94 -27.35 5.61
CA MET A 293 -18.23 -27.34 6.30
C MET A 293 -19.31 -28.06 5.48
N GLU A 294 -19.41 -27.78 4.18
CA GLU A 294 -20.39 -28.44 3.28
C GLU A 294 -20.11 -29.95 3.10
N LYS A 295 -18.85 -30.39 3.15
CA LYS A 295 -18.48 -31.81 3.10
C LYS A 295 -18.82 -32.59 4.37
N ASN A 296 -18.92 -31.90 5.50
CA ASN A 296 -19.03 -32.52 6.82
C ASN A 296 -20.45 -32.52 7.38
N THR A 297 -21.35 -31.66 6.91
CA THR A 297 -22.70 -31.55 7.46
C THR A 297 -23.75 -31.35 6.36
N ASN A 298 -24.80 -32.18 6.38
CA ASN A 298 -25.87 -32.24 5.40
C ASN A 298 -27.18 -31.57 5.90
N TYR A 299 -27.06 -30.44 6.60
CA TYR A 299 -28.19 -29.75 7.23
C TYR A 299 -28.76 -28.61 6.37
N THR A 300 -30.08 -28.46 6.40
CA THR A 300 -30.77 -27.28 5.86
C THR A 300 -31.99 -26.91 6.69
N CYS A 301 -32.17 -25.61 6.92
CA CYS A 301 -33.39 -25.03 7.47
C CYS A 301 -34.32 -24.46 6.38
N ASP A 302 -33.98 -24.66 5.10
CA ASP A 302 -34.80 -24.17 3.98
C ASP A 302 -36.17 -24.88 3.96
N PRO A 303 -37.29 -24.17 4.17
CA PRO A 303 -38.62 -24.77 4.16
C PRO A 303 -38.97 -25.37 2.79
N ASN A 304 -38.36 -24.88 1.71
CA ASN A 304 -38.64 -25.34 0.35
C ASN A 304 -37.92 -26.64 0.00
N PHE A 305 -36.96 -27.10 0.81
CA PHE A 305 -36.26 -28.36 0.54
C PHE A 305 -37.23 -29.55 0.48
N LEU A 306 -38.12 -29.68 1.48
CA LEU A 306 -39.08 -30.78 1.54
C LEU A 306 -40.09 -30.71 0.40
N ALA A 307 -40.54 -29.49 0.03
CA ALA A 307 -41.44 -29.28 -1.09
C ALA A 307 -40.78 -29.69 -2.41
N SER A 308 -39.56 -29.21 -2.66
CA SER A 308 -38.79 -29.51 -3.87
C SER A 308 -38.50 -30.99 -4.02
N TRP A 309 -38.12 -31.67 -2.93
CA TRP A 309 -37.90 -33.12 -2.95
C TRP A 309 -39.19 -33.89 -3.25
N LYS A 310 -40.32 -33.53 -2.61
CA LYS A 310 -41.61 -34.18 -2.86
C LYS A 310 -42.07 -34.02 -4.31
N GLU A 311 -41.91 -32.81 -4.86
CA GLU A 311 -42.24 -32.50 -6.26
C GLU A 311 -41.37 -33.28 -7.24
N LEU A 312 -40.04 -33.27 -7.06
CA LEU A 312 -39.11 -34.04 -7.90
C LEU A 312 -39.42 -35.54 -7.86
N LYS A 313 -39.80 -36.05 -6.68
CA LYS A 313 -40.19 -37.44 -6.51
C LYS A 313 -41.49 -37.76 -7.24
N SER A 314 -42.56 -37.00 -7.02
CA SER A 314 -43.87 -37.28 -7.64
C SER A 314 -43.84 -37.10 -9.16
N ALA A 315 -43.15 -36.08 -9.67
CA ALA A 315 -43.09 -35.79 -11.09
C ALA A 315 -42.37 -36.86 -11.93
N ASN A 316 -41.45 -37.62 -11.31
CA ASN A 316 -40.56 -38.54 -12.00
C ASN A 316 -40.81 -40.02 -11.64
N TYR A 317 -41.46 -40.32 -10.51
CA TYR A 317 -41.63 -41.70 -10.02
C TYR A 317 -42.47 -42.57 -10.96
N ASP A 318 -43.64 -42.08 -11.39
CA ASP A 318 -44.55 -42.86 -12.26
C ASP A 318 -43.91 -43.18 -13.61
N LYS A 319 -43.17 -42.21 -14.17
CA LYS A 319 -42.40 -42.38 -15.42
C LYS A 319 -41.34 -43.47 -15.28
N LEU A 320 -40.58 -43.45 -14.18
CA LEU A 320 -39.53 -44.46 -13.92
C LEU A 320 -40.14 -45.85 -13.67
N SER A 321 -41.20 -45.93 -12.86
CA SER A 321 -41.88 -47.18 -12.52
C SER A 321 -42.45 -47.86 -13.77
N ASP A 322 -43.16 -47.11 -14.62
CA ASP A 322 -43.75 -47.64 -15.84
C ASP A 322 -42.70 -48.16 -16.82
N ALA A 323 -41.62 -47.40 -17.03
CA ALA A 323 -40.55 -47.75 -17.96
C ALA A 323 -39.81 -49.02 -17.55
N VAL A 324 -39.53 -49.18 -16.25
CA VAL A 324 -38.76 -50.32 -15.74
C VAL A 324 -39.61 -51.57 -15.60
N VAL A 325 -40.88 -51.47 -15.17
CA VAL A 325 -41.79 -52.63 -15.05
C VAL A 325 -42.14 -53.19 -16.43
N ARG A 326 -42.42 -52.32 -17.40
CA ARG A 326 -42.82 -52.75 -18.75
C ARG A 326 -41.63 -53.10 -19.64
N ARG A 327 -40.39 -52.76 -19.23
CA ARG A 327 -39.13 -52.96 -19.99
C ARG A 327 -39.20 -52.43 -21.44
N ARG A 328 -39.98 -51.35 -21.65
CA ARG A 328 -40.33 -50.85 -22.99
C ARG A 328 -39.29 -49.91 -23.60
N SER A 329 -38.55 -49.18 -22.76
CA SER A 329 -37.64 -48.12 -23.22
C SER A 329 -36.31 -48.21 -22.47
N LYS A 330 -35.21 -48.16 -23.21
CA LYS A 330 -33.85 -48.08 -22.64
C LYS A 330 -33.51 -46.68 -22.11
N TRP A 331 -34.24 -45.68 -22.60
CA TRP A 331 -34.05 -44.26 -22.30
C TRP A 331 -35.36 -43.66 -21.83
N ILE A 332 -35.29 -42.77 -20.84
CA ILE A 332 -36.44 -42.02 -20.33
C ILE A 332 -36.06 -40.56 -20.09
N ALA A 333 -36.98 -39.65 -20.38
CA ALA A 333 -36.84 -38.25 -20.03
C ALA A 333 -37.21 -38.03 -18.56
N ILE A 334 -36.22 -37.71 -17.72
CA ILE A 334 -36.41 -37.33 -16.32
C ILE A 334 -36.32 -35.81 -16.21
N ASN A 335 -37.30 -35.20 -15.54
CA ASN A 335 -37.30 -33.76 -15.32
C ASN A 335 -36.04 -33.38 -14.50
N GLY A 336 -35.25 -32.44 -15.02
CA GLY A 336 -33.98 -32.01 -14.42
C GLY A 336 -32.74 -32.78 -14.87
N TYR A 337 -32.90 -33.87 -15.62
CA TYR A 337 -31.78 -34.71 -16.10
C TYR A 337 -31.80 -34.96 -17.61
N GLY A 338 -32.90 -34.64 -18.30
CA GLY A 338 -33.06 -34.94 -19.71
C GLY A 338 -33.21 -36.45 -19.95
N ASP A 339 -32.73 -36.93 -21.09
CA ASP A 339 -32.79 -38.35 -21.45
C ASP A 339 -31.72 -39.14 -20.70
N VAL A 340 -32.16 -40.05 -19.84
CA VAL A 340 -31.28 -40.91 -19.05
C VAL A 340 -31.49 -42.37 -19.41
N LYS A 341 -30.38 -43.13 -19.40
CA LYS A 341 -30.38 -44.56 -19.66
C LYS A 341 -30.77 -45.35 -18.41
N VAL A 342 -31.69 -46.31 -18.57
CA VAL A 342 -32.32 -47.08 -17.47
C VAL A 342 -32.43 -48.58 -17.73
N ASP A 343 -31.87 -49.08 -18.83
CA ASP A 343 -31.90 -50.52 -19.16
C ASP A 343 -31.22 -51.40 -18.11
N HIS A 344 -30.14 -50.90 -17.48
CA HIS A 344 -29.46 -51.57 -16.37
C HIS A 344 -30.32 -51.69 -15.10
N LEU A 345 -31.45 -50.98 -15.00
CA LEU A 345 -32.36 -51.02 -13.86
C LEU A 345 -33.42 -52.13 -13.95
N PHE A 346 -33.52 -52.82 -15.09
CA PHE A 346 -34.57 -53.83 -15.34
C PHE A 346 -34.46 -55.06 -14.44
N ASP A 347 -33.25 -55.45 -14.08
CA ASP A 347 -32.95 -56.62 -13.25
C ASP A 347 -32.61 -56.24 -11.80
N VAL A 348 -32.76 -54.96 -11.45
CA VAL A 348 -32.52 -54.46 -10.09
C VAL A 348 -33.77 -54.65 -9.24
N PRO A 349 -33.65 -55.22 -8.02
CA PRO A 349 -34.76 -55.34 -7.08
C PRO A 349 -35.46 -53.99 -6.83
N ALA A 350 -36.80 -54.01 -6.78
CA ALA A 350 -37.61 -52.80 -6.65
C ALA A 350 -37.26 -51.96 -5.41
N ASN A 351 -37.02 -52.62 -4.27
CA ASN A 351 -36.62 -51.96 -3.02
C ASN A 351 -35.31 -51.16 -3.15
N ILE A 352 -34.32 -51.67 -3.88
CA ILE A 352 -33.02 -50.99 -4.08
C ILE A 352 -33.19 -49.83 -5.06
N ARG A 353 -33.96 -50.04 -6.15
CA ARG A 353 -34.24 -49.01 -7.14
C ARG A 353 -35.00 -47.83 -6.54
N GLU A 354 -36.03 -48.08 -5.73
CA GLU A 354 -36.81 -47.04 -5.06
C GLU A 354 -35.96 -46.24 -4.07
N GLN A 355 -35.10 -46.89 -3.30
CA GLN A 355 -34.17 -46.21 -2.40
C GLN A 355 -33.14 -45.36 -3.15
N ALA A 356 -32.55 -45.89 -4.21
CA ALA A 356 -31.59 -45.16 -5.03
C ALA A 356 -32.23 -43.93 -5.68
N PHE A 357 -33.46 -44.09 -6.18
CA PHE A 357 -34.24 -42.98 -6.74
C PHE A 357 -34.58 -41.92 -5.68
N ASP A 358 -35.05 -42.34 -4.50
CA ASP A 358 -35.34 -41.43 -3.39
C ASP A 358 -34.09 -40.65 -2.96
N LEU A 359 -32.96 -41.34 -2.87
CA LEU A 359 -31.65 -40.76 -2.57
C LEU A 359 -31.22 -39.73 -3.63
N LYS A 360 -31.40 -40.05 -4.92
CA LYS A 360 -31.11 -39.12 -6.03
C LYS A 360 -31.95 -37.86 -5.94
N MET A 361 -33.27 -37.98 -5.78
CA MET A 361 -34.17 -36.83 -5.72
C MET A 361 -33.89 -35.94 -4.50
N LYS A 362 -33.59 -36.54 -3.34
CA LYS A 362 -33.12 -35.80 -2.16
C LYS A 362 -31.82 -35.05 -2.44
N MET A 363 -30.86 -35.72 -3.10
CA MET A 363 -29.57 -35.12 -3.43
C MET A 363 -29.75 -33.90 -4.35
N VAL A 364 -30.61 -33.98 -5.37
CA VAL A 364 -30.92 -32.84 -6.26
C VAL A 364 -31.47 -31.66 -5.48
N ALA A 365 -32.52 -31.91 -4.68
CA ALA A 365 -33.17 -30.87 -3.89
C ALA A 365 -32.18 -30.20 -2.92
N TYR A 366 -31.32 -30.99 -2.28
CA TYR A 366 -30.31 -30.48 -1.36
C TYR A 366 -29.16 -29.77 -2.09
N TRP A 367 -28.72 -30.28 -3.24
CA TRP A 367 -27.65 -29.70 -4.04
C TRP A 367 -27.98 -28.27 -4.48
N ALA A 368 -29.23 -28.02 -4.87
CA ALA A 368 -29.70 -26.65 -5.16
C ALA A 368 -29.56 -25.70 -3.96
N VAL A 369 -29.77 -26.19 -2.73
CA VAL A 369 -29.54 -25.42 -1.51
C VAL A 369 -28.06 -25.13 -1.31
N VAL A 370 -27.19 -26.13 -1.49
CA VAL A 370 -25.73 -25.99 -1.36
C VAL A 370 -25.20 -24.95 -2.35
N LEU A 371 -25.56 -25.05 -3.63
CA LEU A 371 -25.09 -24.12 -4.66
C LEU A 371 -25.50 -22.67 -4.35
N ARG A 372 -26.77 -22.44 -3.99
CA ARG A 372 -27.24 -21.10 -3.61
C ARG A 372 -26.50 -20.57 -2.38
N ARG A 373 -26.32 -21.42 -1.36
CA ARG A 373 -25.60 -21.05 -0.14
C ARG A 373 -24.15 -20.68 -0.44
N MET A 374 -23.46 -21.40 -1.31
CA MET A 374 -22.09 -21.07 -1.73
C MET A 374 -22.02 -19.72 -2.45
N VAL A 375 -22.98 -19.43 -3.34
CA VAL A 375 -23.06 -18.14 -4.05
C VAL A 375 -23.32 -17.00 -3.06
N ASP A 376 -24.36 -17.11 -2.23
CA ASP A 376 -24.72 -16.09 -1.24
C ASP A 376 -23.57 -15.85 -0.25
N TRP A 377 -22.96 -16.92 0.25
CA TRP A 377 -21.81 -16.86 1.14
C TRP A 377 -20.62 -16.16 0.49
N SER A 378 -20.33 -16.47 -0.78
CA SER A 378 -19.23 -15.87 -1.54
C SER A 378 -19.45 -14.37 -1.76
N ALA A 379 -20.67 -13.96 -2.11
CA ALA A 379 -21.03 -12.56 -2.28
C ALA A 379 -20.92 -11.75 -0.99
N LEU A 380 -21.41 -12.29 0.13
CA LEU A 380 -21.32 -11.65 1.45
C LEU A 380 -19.87 -11.51 1.92
N ASN A 381 -19.07 -12.57 1.79
CA ASN A 381 -17.65 -12.53 2.15
C ASN A 381 -16.87 -11.57 1.25
N LEU A 382 -17.18 -11.53 -0.05
CA LEU A 382 -16.56 -10.59 -0.97
C LEU A 382 -16.73 -9.15 -0.48
N ARG A 383 -17.96 -8.72 -0.16
CA ARG A 383 -18.20 -7.37 0.34
C ARG A 383 -17.46 -7.09 1.65
N TYR A 384 -17.52 -8.04 2.58
CA TYR A 384 -16.84 -7.92 3.88
C TYR A 384 -15.32 -7.77 3.73
N TRP A 385 -14.69 -8.59 2.89
CA TRP A 385 -13.24 -8.56 2.70
C TRP A 385 -12.77 -7.34 1.93
N ILE A 386 -13.55 -6.85 0.95
CA ILE A 386 -13.27 -5.57 0.29
C ILE A 386 -13.29 -4.42 1.33
N GLN A 387 -14.29 -4.36 2.21
CA GLN A 387 -14.35 -3.33 3.26
C GLN A 387 -13.13 -3.39 4.20
N LYS A 388 -12.74 -4.59 4.61
CA LYS A 388 -11.53 -4.80 5.41
C LYS A 388 -10.26 -4.39 4.67
N PHE A 389 -10.17 -4.72 3.39
CA PHE A 389 -9.04 -4.35 2.54
C PHE A 389 -8.90 -2.83 2.40
N VAL A 390 -9.98 -2.11 2.12
CA VAL A 390 -9.93 -0.64 1.97
C VAL A 390 -9.47 0.03 3.27
N THR A 391 -9.91 -0.49 4.42
CA THR A 391 -9.43 -0.02 5.73
C THR A 391 -7.94 -0.34 5.95
N GLU A 392 -7.53 -1.58 5.68
CA GLU A 392 -6.15 -2.04 5.87
C GLU A 392 -5.18 -1.33 4.92
N MET A 393 -5.59 -1.00 3.69
CA MET A 393 -4.73 -0.31 2.74
C MET A 393 -4.35 1.07 3.25
N GLY A 394 -5.31 1.88 3.71
CA GLY A 394 -5.01 3.21 4.24
C GLY A 394 -4.02 3.14 5.42
N ILE A 395 -4.22 2.17 6.33
CA ILE A 395 -3.33 1.96 7.47
C ILE A 395 -1.95 1.48 7.00
N SER A 396 -1.87 0.46 6.16
CA SER A 396 -0.60 -0.13 5.72
C SER A 396 0.25 0.84 4.92
N VAL A 397 -0.37 1.63 4.05
CA VAL A 397 0.32 2.66 3.26
C VAL A 397 0.89 3.73 4.18
N PHE A 398 0.13 4.16 5.19
CA PHE A 398 0.61 5.13 6.18
C PHE A 398 1.74 4.53 7.03
N THR A 399 1.53 3.37 7.65
CA THR A 399 2.50 2.74 8.56
C THR A 399 3.80 2.37 7.86
N ASP A 400 3.77 1.70 6.71
CA ASP A 400 5.00 1.24 6.03
C ASP A 400 5.83 2.42 5.47
N MET A 401 5.21 3.58 5.23
CA MET A 401 5.90 4.81 4.83
C MET A 401 6.52 5.59 5.99
N MET A 402 5.89 5.52 7.16
CA MET A 402 6.34 6.19 8.38
C MET A 402 7.43 5.43 9.15
N LEU A 403 7.70 4.17 8.80
CA LEU A 403 8.70 3.36 9.49
C LEU A 403 10.12 3.93 9.28
N PRO A 404 10.91 4.08 10.37
CA PRO A 404 12.31 4.50 10.28
C PRO A 404 13.10 3.61 9.31
N GLY A 405 13.85 4.21 8.37
CA GLY A 405 14.59 3.51 7.32
C GLY A 405 13.78 3.04 6.10
N CYS A 406 12.50 3.41 5.99
CA CYS A 406 11.67 3.19 4.80
C CYS A 406 11.31 4.50 4.07
N GLY A 407 10.91 4.34 2.80
CA GLY A 407 10.38 5.37 1.88
C GLY A 407 11.06 6.72 1.94
N ILE A 408 10.63 7.55 2.88
CA ILE A 408 10.99 8.94 3.05
C ILE A 408 12.44 9.12 3.50
N GLU A 409 12.92 8.39 4.50
CA GLU A 409 14.30 8.56 4.97
C GLU A 409 15.30 8.12 3.90
N LYS A 410 15.00 7.04 3.18
CA LYS A 410 15.78 6.62 2.00
C LYS A 410 15.71 7.60 0.83
N MET A 411 14.64 8.39 0.73
CA MET A 411 14.52 9.46 -0.26
C MET A 411 15.22 10.75 0.17
N MET A 412 15.39 10.96 1.49
CA MET A 412 16.17 12.05 2.06
C MET A 412 17.68 11.73 2.11
N GLU A 413 18.06 10.46 2.02
CA GLU A 413 19.43 10.04 1.71
C GLU A 413 19.77 10.48 0.28
N GLY A 414 20.50 11.58 0.15
CA GLY A 414 20.96 12.07 -1.14
C GLY A 414 21.74 11.01 -1.94
N PRO A 415 21.85 11.16 -3.27
CA PRO A 415 22.58 10.22 -4.11
C PRO A 415 23.99 10.00 -3.55
N ARG A 416 24.46 8.74 -3.51
CA ARG A 416 25.78 8.36 -2.97
C ARG A 416 26.92 9.21 -3.52
N SER A 417 26.80 9.67 -4.78
CA SER A 417 27.76 10.57 -5.43
C SER A 417 27.92 11.96 -4.78
N VAL A 418 26.91 12.44 -4.05
CA VAL A 418 26.96 13.73 -3.32
C VAL A 418 27.55 13.51 -1.92
N ALA A 419 27.31 12.35 -1.31
CA ALA A 419 27.92 11.97 -0.03
C ALA A 419 29.43 11.77 -0.17
N GLU A 420 29.88 11.05 -1.20
CA GLU A 420 31.32 10.83 -1.49
C GLU A 420 32.06 12.15 -1.77
N LYS A 421 31.40 13.13 -2.42
CA LYS A 421 32.00 14.45 -2.66
C LYS A 421 32.15 15.27 -1.39
N ARG A 422 31.30 15.09 -0.36
CA ARG A 422 31.43 15.79 0.94
C ARG A 422 32.63 15.30 1.74
N ASP A 423 32.98 14.02 1.64
CA ASP A 423 34.13 13.46 2.35
C ASP A 423 35.47 13.86 1.74
N ILE A 424 35.49 14.32 0.49
CA ILE A 424 36.70 14.85 -0.18
C ILE A 424 37.04 16.28 0.29
N PHE A 425 36.07 17.01 0.88
CA PHE A 425 36.24 18.39 1.36
C PHE A 425 36.36 18.51 2.89
N ARG A 426 36.39 17.40 3.62
CA ARG A 426 36.82 17.33 5.03
C ARG A 426 38.30 17.00 5.10
#